data_AF-A0A2A5NU91-F1
#
_entry.id   AF-A0A2A5NU91-F1
#
_cell.length_a   1.000
_cell.length_b   1.000
_cell.length_c   1.000
_cell.angle_alpha   90.00
_cell.angle_beta   90.00
_cell.angle_gamma   90.00
#
_symmetry.space_group_name_H-M   'P 1'
#
loop_
_entity.id
_entity.type
_entity.pdbx_description
1 polymer ?
#
loop_
_entity_poly.entity_id
_entity_poly.type
_entity_poly.pdbx_seq_one_letter_code
_entity_poly.pdbx_strand_id
1 'polypeptide(L)'
;MVNRWRARVAVRCASVGPATTIICSGGAVRGPVPEAVLLRDHIRHDLGWSGRILLDTTSRSTWENVANTAPLVSNADWIVFASGSLHAEKARVYLRDQRPDLAERLVRGRDHRWCEMLLVKPLFAAVGVWKLRHLRRST
;
A
#
# COMPACT_ATOMS: atom_id res chain seq x y z
N MET A 1 -6.63 9.06 12.17
CA MET A 1 -5.36 8.33 12.39
C MET A 1 -5.16 7.14 11.45
N VAL A 2 -6.15 6.24 11.31
CA VAL A 2 -6.08 5.06 10.43
C VAL A 2 -5.72 5.41 8.98
N ASN A 3 -6.35 6.42 8.37
CA ASN A 3 -6.11 6.79 6.96
C ASN A 3 -4.69 7.28 6.70
N ARG A 4 -4.11 8.05 7.63
CA ARG A 4 -2.70 8.47 7.54
C ARG A 4 -1.74 7.29 7.61
N TRP A 5 -2.04 6.29 8.43
CA TRP A 5 -1.25 5.06 8.46
C TRP A 5 -1.39 4.25 7.16
N ARG A 6 -2.60 4.11 6.61
CA ARG A 6 -2.85 3.44 5.31
C ARG A 6 -2.04 4.07 4.19
N ALA A 7 -2.07 5.41 4.11
CA ALA A 7 -1.29 6.18 3.15
C ALA A 7 0.21 5.92 3.26
N ARG A 8 0.77 5.87 4.49
CA ARG A 8 2.19 5.55 4.70
C ARG A 8 2.54 4.13 4.23
N VAL A 9 1.65 3.16 4.48
CA VAL A 9 1.83 1.79 3.96
C VAL A 9 1.80 1.79 2.44
N ALA A 10 0.83 2.47 1.81
CA ALA A 10 0.71 2.57 0.36
C ALA A 10 1.97 3.14 -0.30
N VAL A 11 2.46 4.29 0.18
CA VAL A 11 3.70 4.91 -0.34
C VAL A 11 4.89 3.98 -0.18
N ARG A 12 5.04 3.35 0.99
CA ARG A 12 6.17 2.46 1.25
C ARG A 12 6.17 1.24 0.34
N CYS A 13 5.01 0.63 0.12
CA CYS A 13 4.89 -0.49 -0.80
C CYS A 13 5.12 -0.05 -2.24
N ALA A 14 4.71 1.17 -2.61
CA ALA A 14 4.90 1.70 -3.96
C ALA A 14 6.36 2.07 -4.29
N SER A 15 7.16 2.45 -3.29
CA SER A 15 8.59 2.73 -3.45
C SER A 15 9.47 1.50 -3.75
N VAL A 16 8.91 0.29 -3.78
CA VAL A 16 9.68 -0.96 -3.95
C VAL A 16 9.97 -1.28 -5.41
N GLY A 17 9.11 -0.83 -6.34
CA GLY A 17 9.23 -1.15 -7.76
C GLY A 17 9.18 0.10 -8.65
N PRO A 18 9.86 0.08 -9.81
CA PRO A 18 9.66 1.11 -10.81
C PRO A 18 8.21 1.05 -11.32
N ALA A 19 7.59 2.22 -11.51
CA ALA A 19 6.24 2.39 -12.07
C ALA A 19 5.04 1.83 -11.24
N THR A 20 5.08 1.91 -9.91
CA THR A 20 3.87 1.61 -9.10
C THR A 20 2.79 2.68 -9.23
N THR A 21 1.53 2.26 -9.36
CA THR A 21 0.35 3.12 -9.24
C THR A 21 -0.32 2.92 -7.88
N ILE A 22 -0.56 4.02 -7.16
CA ILE A 22 -1.38 4.00 -5.95
C ILE A 22 -2.83 4.25 -6.32
N ILE A 23 -3.76 3.49 -5.75
CA ILE A 23 -5.20 3.72 -5.92
C ILE A 23 -5.78 4.09 -4.57
N CYS A 24 -6.37 5.28 -4.46
CA CYS A 24 -7.11 5.70 -3.27
C CYS A 24 -8.60 5.43 -3.53
N SER A 25 -9.23 4.64 -2.66
CA SER A 25 -10.62 4.21 -2.81
C SER A 25 -11.42 4.56 -1.57
N GLY A 26 -12.59 5.17 -1.77
CA GLY A 26 -13.52 5.53 -0.71
C GLY A 26 -14.23 6.85 -1.00
N GLY A 27 -15.55 6.79 -1.01
CA GLY A 27 -16.46 7.89 -1.21
C GLY A 27 -16.79 8.65 0.07
N ALA A 28 -17.72 9.59 -0.06
CA ALA A 28 -18.20 10.45 1.02
C ALA A 28 -19.16 9.67 1.94
N VAL A 29 -18.61 8.89 2.88
CA VAL A 29 -19.41 8.13 3.87
C VAL A 29 -19.57 8.90 5.18
N ARG A 30 -18.53 9.61 5.63
CA ARG A 30 -18.50 10.36 6.91
C ARG A 30 -18.07 11.81 6.71
N GLY A 31 -18.80 12.52 5.86
CA GLY A 31 -18.55 13.94 5.56
C GLY A 31 -18.72 14.24 4.08
N PRO A 32 -18.54 15.51 3.67
CA PRO A 32 -18.76 15.95 2.30
C PRO A 32 -17.61 15.56 1.35
N VAL A 33 -16.41 15.30 1.89
CA VAL A 33 -15.22 14.98 1.09
C VAL A 33 -15.03 13.46 1.02
N PRO A 34 -14.86 12.87 -0.18
CA PRO A 34 -14.52 11.46 -0.34
C PRO A 34 -13.23 11.09 0.39
N GLU A 35 -13.22 9.93 1.06
CA GLU A 35 -12.01 9.41 1.73
C GLU A 35 -10.82 9.29 0.77
N ALA A 36 -11.07 8.92 -0.48
CA ALA A 36 -10.06 8.79 -1.53
C ALA A 36 -9.32 10.11 -1.82
N VAL A 37 -10.05 11.23 -1.78
CA VAL A 37 -9.48 12.59 -1.96
C VAL A 37 -8.57 12.93 -0.79
N LEU A 38 -9.03 12.72 0.45
CA LEU A 38 -8.24 12.96 1.65
C LEU A 38 -6.96 12.10 1.68
N LEU A 39 -7.03 10.85 1.25
CA LEU A 39 -5.88 9.96 1.14
C LEU A 39 -4.88 10.45 0.10
N ARG A 40 -5.34 10.81 -1.11
CA ARG A 40 -4.47 11.34 -2.18
C ARG A 40 -3.76 12.61 -1.72
N ASP A 41 -4.47 13.54 -1.11
CA ASP A 41 -3.90 14.82 -0.70
C ASP A 41 -2.83 14.60 0.38
N HIS A 42 -3.09 13.71 1.34
CA HIS A 42 -2.08 13.32 2.32
C HIS A 42 -0.86 12.62 1.67
N ILE A 43 -1.09 11.74 0.69
CA ILE A 43 -0.01 11.05 -0.04
C ILE A 43 0.84 12.03 -0.86
N ARG A 44 0.22 13.03 -1.49
CA ARG A 44 0.89 13.99 -2.35
C ARG A 44 1.61 15.07 -1.54
N HIS A 45 0.92 15.69 -0.58
CA HIS A 45 1.40 16.89 0.11
C HIS A 45 2.21 16.56 1.36
N ASP A 46 1.80 15.57 2.16
CA ASP A 46 2.48 15.25 3.41
C ASP A 46 3.55 14.16 3.24
N LEU A 47 3.35 13.21 2.32
CA LEU A 47 4.29 12.10 2.08
C LEU A 47 5.18 12.29 0.84
N GLY A 48 4.93 13.32 0.02
CA GLY A 48 5.78 13.68 -1.13
C GLY A 48 5.78 12.67 -2.27
N TRP A 49 4.77 11.81 -2.39
CA TRP A 49 4.72 10.83 -3.48
C TRP A 49 4.44 11.50 -4.83
N SER A 50 5.40 11.41 -5.76
CA SER A 50 5.30 11.98 -7.10
C SER A 50 4.75 11.01 -8.16
N GLY A 51 4.61 9.72 -7.82
CA GLY A 51 4.11 8.71 -8.75
C GLY A 51 2.63 8.84 -9.10
N ARG A 52 2.15 7.91 -9.94
CA ARG A 52 0.76 7.86 -10.40
C ARG A 52 -0.18 7.55 -9.22
N ILE A 53 -1.27 8.32 -9.14
CA ILE A 53 -2.36 8.10 -8.18
C ILE A 53 -3.68 8.07 -8.97
N LEU A 54 -4.48 7.02 -8.79
CA LEU A 54 -5.85 6.93 -9.28
C LEU A 54 -6.83 7.04 -8.11
N LEU A 55 -8.06 7.44 -8.43
CA LEU A 55 -9.10 7.65 -7.44
C LEU A 55 -10.35 6.85 -7.77
N ASP A 56 -10.93 6.27 -6.74
CA ASP A 56 -12.34 5.92 -6.69
C ASP A 56 -13.01 6.69 -5.55
N THR A 57 -13.86 7.66 -5.92
CA THR A 57 -14.57 8.55 -4.99
C THR A 57 -16.01 8.13 -4.76
N THR A 58 -16.43 6.98 -5.31
CA THR A 58 -17.84 6.56 -5.32
C THR A 58 -18.11 5.42 -4.35
N SER A 59 -17.13 4.55 -4.08
CA SER A 59 -17.31 3.40 -3.20
C SER A 59 -17.67 3.76 -1.76
N ARG A 60 -18.73 3.18 -1.22
CA ARG A 60 -19.21 3.43 0.16
C ARG A 60 -18.99 2.23 1.08
N SER A 61 -18.47 1.13 0.55
CA SER A 61 -18.22 -0.12 1.25
C SER A 61 -16.93 -0.81 0.78
N THR A 62 -16.44 -1.78 1.56
CA THR A 62 -15.29 -2.61 1.14
C THR A 62 -15.60 -3.43 -0.11
N TRP A 63 -16.86 -3.86 -0.29
CA TRP A 63 -17.28 -4.61 -1.47
C TRP A 63 -17.18 -3.74 -2.74
N GLU A 64 -17.72 -2.52 -2.68
CA GLU A 64 -17.65 -1.56 -3.78
C GLU A 64 -16.20 -1.12 -4.05
N ASN A 65 -15.39 -0.90 -3.00
CA ASN A 65 -13.98 -0.58 -3.18
C ASN A 65 -13.28 -1.62 -4.05
N VAL A 66 -13.51 -2.91 -3.80
CA VAL A 66 -12.91 -3.98 -4.60
C VAL A 66 -13.48 -3.98 -6.02
N ALA A 67 -14.79 -3.89 -6.16
CA ALA A 67 -15.46 -3.93 -7.47
C ALA A 67 -15.01 -2.78 -8.38
N ASN A 68 -14.96 -1.56 -7.85
CA ASN A 68 -14.65 -0.35 -8.61
C ASN A 68 -13.16 -0.19 -8.89
N THR A 69 -12.29 -0.74 -8.03
CA THR A 69 -10.83 -0.69 -8.27
C THR A 69 -10.31 -1.86 -9.10
N ALA A 70 -11.04 -2.98 -9.20
CA ALA A 70 -10.62 -4.13 -9.99
C ALA A 70 -10.30 -3.82 -11.47
N PRO A 71 -11.10 -3.01 -12.20
CA PRO A 71 -10.76 -2.61 -13.57
C PRO A 71 -9.45 -1.79 -13.65
N LEU A 72 -9.12 -1.04 -12.61
CA LEU A 72 -7.94 -0.17 -12.58
C LEU A 72 -6.63 -0.95 -12.38
N VAL A 73 -6.72 -2.19 -11.88
CA VAL A 73 -5.57 -3.08 -11.62
C VAL A 73 -5.53 -4.28 -12.57
N SER A 74 -6.35 -4.29 -13.63
CA SER A 74 -6.48 -5.44 -14.55
C SER A 74 -5.15 -5.86 -15.19
N ASN A 75 -4.28 -4.88 -15.42
CA ASN A 75 -2.97 -5.06 -16.06
C ASN A 75 -1.81 -5.01 -15.05
N ALA A 76 -2.10 -5.00 -13.75
CA ALA A 76 -1.05 -5.01 -12.74
C ALA A 76 -0.45 -6.42 -12.60
N ASP A 77 0.87 -6.49 -12.48
CA ASP A 77 1.60 -7.74 -12.22
C ASP A 77 1.42 -8.22 -10.77
N TRP A 78 1.23 -7.27 -9.85
CA TRP A 78 1.06 -7.52 -8.43
C TRP A 78 0.08 -6.53 -7.79
N ILE A 79 -0.67 -7.00 -6.80
CA ILE A 79 -1.69 -6.22 -6.10
C ILE A 79 -1.47 -6.32 -4.58
N VAL A 80 -1.52 -5.17 -3.90
CA VAL A 80 -1.38 -5.06 -2.44
C VAL A 80 -2.51 -4.20 -1.89
N PHE A 81 -3.16 -4.66 -0.81
CA PHE A 81 -4.11 -3.85 -0.05
C PHE A 81 -3.42 -3.13 1.10
N ALA A 82 -3.23 -1.82 0.95
CA ALA A 82 -2.70 -0.94 2.00
C ALA A 82 -3.79 -0.58 3.04
N SER A 83 -4.27 -1.57 3.79
CA SER A 83 -5.28 -1.40 4.84
C SER A 83 -4.93 -2.16 6.13
N GLY A 84 -5.72 -1.96 7.18
CA GLY A 84 -5.56 -2.70 8.45
C GLY A 84 -5.81 -4.20 8.23
N SER A 85 -5.18 -5.07 9.03
CA SER A 85 -5.15 -6.53 8.82
C SER A 85 -6.52 -7.14 8.52
N LEU A 86 -7.52 -6.92 9.37
CA LEU A 86 -8.88 -7.45 9.18
C LEU A 86 -9.55 -6.91 7.91
N HIS A 87 -9.36 -5.63 7.60
CA HIS A 87 -9.96 -4.99 6.43
C HIS A 87 -9.29 -5.45 5.12
N ALA A 88 -7.97 -5.64 5.15
CA ALA A 88 -7.21 -6.17 4.03
C ALA A 88 -7.61 -7.62 3.75
N GLU A 89 -7.74 -8.49 4.77
CA GLU A 89 -8.22 -9.86 4.55
C GLU A 89 -9.64 -9.89 3.99
N LYS A 90 -10.54 -9.04 4.50
CA LYS A 90 -11.90 -8.90 3.95
C LYS A 90 -11.88 -8.51 2.47
N ALA A 91 -11.04 -7.54 2.09
CA ALA A 91 -10.88 -7.13 0.69
C ALA A 91 -10.31 -8.27 -0.18
N ARG A 92 -9.39 -9.10 0.33
CA ARG A 92 -8.88 -10.27 -0.40
C ARG A 92 -9.95 -11.33 -0.64
N VAL A 93 -10.81 -11.58 0.35
CA VAL A 93 -11.95 -12.51 0.17
C VAL A 93 -12.88 -11.98 -0.92
N TYR A 94 -13.22 -10.70 -0.89
CA TYR A 94 -14.07 -10.09 -1.93
C TYR A 94 -13.40 -10.09 -3.30
N LEU A 95 -12.08 -9.86 -3.39
CA LEU A 95 -11.40 -9.91 -4.68
C LEU A 95 -11.40 -11.33 -5.26
N ARG A 96 -11.22 -12.37 -4.43
CA ARG A 96 -11.32 -13.77 -4.89
C ARG A 96 -12.70 -14.11 -5.44
N ASP A 97 -13.73 -13.59 -4.79
CA ASP A 97 -15.12 -13.82 -5.18
C ASP A 97 -15.47 -13.07 -6.48
N GLN A 98 -15.08 -11.81 -6.58
CA GLN A 98 -15.43 -10.95 -7.73
C GLN A 98 -14.53 -11.17 -8.95
N ARG A 99 -13.23 -11.39 -8.73
CA ARG A 99 -12.16 -11.44 -9.75
C ARG A 99 -11.05 -12.42 -9.35
N PRO A 100 -11.31 -13.75 -9.44
CA PRO A 100 -10.33 -14.76 -9.06
C PRO A 100 -9.01 -14.62 -9.85
N ASP A 101 -9.07 -14.19 -11.11
CA ASP A 101 -7.92 -13.93 -11.97
C ASP A 101 -6.98 -12.83 -11.41
N LEU A 102 -7.54 -11.81 -10.77
CA LEU A 102 -6.75 -10.76 -10.10
C LEU A 102 -6.29 -11.20 -8.72
N ALA A 103 -7.04 -12.07 -8.07
CA ALA A 103 -6.67 -12.58 -6.76
C ALA A 103 -5.40 -13.45 -6.78
N GLU A 104 -5.09 -14.08 -7.90
CA GLU A 104 -3.81 -14.78 -8.12
C GLU A 104 -2.60 -13.85 -8.06
N ARG A 105 -2.80 -12.57 -8.37
CA ARG A 105 -1.77 -11.51 -8.36
C ARG A 105 -1.65 -10.79 -7.02
N LEU A 106 -2.45 -11.19 -6.02
CA LEU A 106 -2.30 -10.68 -4.67
C LEU A 106 -0.96 -11.14 -4.11
N VAL A 107 -0.15 -10.18 -3.66
CA VAL A 107 1.08 -10.52 -2.95
C VAL A 107 0.70 -11.29 -1.68
N ARG A 108 1.22 -12.52 -1.55
CA ARG A 108 0.80 -13.48 -0.53
C ARG A 108 1.16 -12.98 0.88
N GLY A 109 0.13 -12.55 1.62
CA GLY A 109 -0.04 -12.80 3.06
C GLY A 109 1.00 -12.21 4.02
N ARG A 110 1.87 -11.32 3.55
CA ARG A 110 2.87 -10.66 4.40
C ARG A 110 3.05 -9.19 4.07
N ASP A 111 2.19 -8.52 3.33
CA ASP A 111 2.39 -7.12 2.89
C ASP A 111 2.68 -6.16 4.04
N HIS A 112 2.05 -6.39 5.20
CA HIS A 112 2.37 -5.65 6.42
C HIS A 112 3.84 -5.86 6.82
N ARG A 113 4.31 -7.11 6.82
CA ARG A 113 5.72 -7.48 7.06
C ARG A 113 6.64 -7.26 5.86
N TRP A 114 6.20 -7.25 4.60
CA TRP A 114 7.06 -6.98 3.43
C TRP A 114 7.40 -5.51 3.42
N CYS A 115 6.40 -4.65 3.58
CA CYS A 115 6.59 -3.21 3.73
C CYS A 115 7.18 -2.85 5.11
N GLU A 116 7.04 -3.65 6.17
CA GLU A 116 7.78 -3.45 7.44
C GLU A 116 9.21 -4.04 7.46
N MET A 117 9.47 -5.19 6.83
CA MET A 117 10.80 -5.82 6.74
C MET A 117 11.76 -5.00 5.87
N LEU A 118 11.23 -4.14 4.99
CA LEU A 118 12.02 -3.17 4.24
C LEU A 118 12.71 -2.12 5.12
N LEU A 119 12.21 -1.82 6.34
CA LEU A 119 12.95 -1.02 7.33
C LEU A 119 14.11 -1.79 7.99
N VAL A 120 14.05 -3.13 7.96
CA VAL A 120 15.05 -3.98 8.61
C VAL A 120 16.29 -4.15 7.70
N LYS A 121 16.14 -4.06 6.37
CA LYS A 121 17.28 -4.07 5.43
C LYS A 121 18.31 -2.94 5.68
N PRO A 122 17.94 -1.65 5.81
CA PRO A 122 18.90 -0.60 6.14
C PRO A 122 19.44 -0.74 7.57
N LEU A 123 18.66 -1.28 8.51
CA LEU A 123 19.16 -1.57 9.87
C LEU A 123 20.26 -2.64 9.86
N PHE A 124 20.07 -3.73 9.12
CA PHE A 124 21.10 -4.77 8.93
C PHE A 124 22.31 -4.23 8.16
N ALA A 125 22.11 -3.38 7.15
CA ALA A 125 23.21 -2.72 6.45
C ALA A 125 24.02 -1.79 7.37
N ALA A 126 23.35 -1.00 8.22
CA ALA A 126 24.00 -0.12 9.18
C ALA A 126 24.79 -0.90 10.24
N VAL A 127 24.23 -1.99 10.79
CA VAL A 127 24.93 -2.89 11.72
C VAL A 127 26.12 -3.57 11.03
N GLY A 128 25.96 -4.00 9.78
CA GLY A 128 27.06 -4.56 8.97
C GLY A 128 28.21 -3.56 8.76
N VAL A 129 27.89 -2.32 8.39
CA VAL A 129 28.87 -1.24 8.22
C VAL A 129 29.53 -0.86 9.55
N TRP A 130 28.79 -0.81 10.66
CA TRP A 130 29.34 -0.54 11.99
C TRP A 130 30.31 -1.63 12.44
N LYS A 131 29.96 -2.91 12.24
CA LYS A 131 30.80 -4.07 12.58
C LYS A 131 32.09 -4.07 11.75
N LEU A 132 32.01 -3.74 10.45
CA LEU A 132 33.19 -3.60 9.58
C LEU A 132 34.09 -2.41 9.98
N ARG A 133 33.50 -1.30 10.45
CA ARG A 133 34.26 -0.14 10.96
C ARG A 133 34.98 -0.44 12.27
N HIS A 134 34.43 -1.28 13.14
CA HIS A 134 35.10 -1.69 14.37
C HIS A 134 36.21 -2.72 14.14
N LEU A 135 36.06 -3.61 13.15
CA LEU A 135 37.14 -4.54 12.77
C LEU A 135 38.36 -3.82 12.18
N ARG A 136 38.18 -2.64 11.55
CA ARG A 136 39.27 -1.80 11.01
C ARG A 136 39.97 -0.93 12.05
N ARG A 137 39.53 -0.92 13.32
CA ARG A 137 40.11 -0.12 14.41
C ARG A 137 40.92 -0.96 15.41
N SER A 138 41.06 -2.27 15.17
CA SER A 138 41.78 -3.21 16.03
C SER A 138 43.02 -3.80 15.37
N THR A 139 43.59 -3.08 14.39
CA THR A 139 44.94 -3.28 13.85
C THR A 139 45.71 -2.00 14.06
#